data_AF-A0A4R5E6S3-F1
#
_entry.id   AF-A0A4R5E6S3-F1
#
_cell.length_a   1.000
_cell.length_b   1.000
_cell.length_c   1.000
_cell.angle_alpha   90.00
_cell.angle_beta   90.00
_cell.angle_gamma   90.00
#
_symmetry.space_group_name_H-M   'P 1'
#
loop_
_entity.id
_entity.type
_entity.pdbx_description
1 polymer ?
#
loop_
_entity_poly.entity_id
_entity_poly.type
_entity_poly.pdbx_seq_one_letter_code
_entity_poly.pdbx_strand_id
1 'polypeptide(L)'
;MTAALESLLARLPADLPVTERDRVRRAYDFAARRHAGQCRKSGDPYITHPVAVAQIAACSGLDDVVVCAALLHDVIEDTGCHAVRLREQFGDEIATMVESMIELDRDEAAIAAAADRVLTLKVLDRLHNMRTLRYLDEDKQRLKSRHTLESMVPLARRLGLRDVSEELASIALDRLASLPEDAPAGHRALALGALLLPPAARARYLDEWLGEIGALPSRRARAHFTLRLILGMPALSLTLRRPAHETLTHRLLVALRWILRTDLRTWTPLVLLVGWVVVETSRTSLVDATVTLITVPPVLHAGVTRLRTKLGIDDSDQTSS
;
A
#
# COMPACT_ATOMS: atom_id res chain seq x y z
N MET A 1 -16.80 42.28 -0.76
CA MET A 1 -17.41 40.99 -0.36
C MET A 1 -16.96 39.96 -1.40
N THR A 2 -16.60 38.75 -1.00
CA THR A 2 -16.14 37.70 -1.94
C THR A 2 -17.35 37.07 -2.64
N ALA A 3 -17.22 36.69 -3.91
CA ALA A 3 -18.30 36.04 -4.68
C ALA A 3 -18.85 34.76 -4.01
N ALA A 4 -18.01 34.05 -3.27
CA ALA A 4 -18.39 32.86 -2.51
C ALA A 4 -19.38 33.17 -1.36
N LEU A 5 -19.16 34.27 -0.63
CA LEU A 5 -20.04 34.71 0.44
C LEU A 5 -21.38 35.21 -0.13
N GLU A 6 -21.35 35.99 -1.21
CA GLU A 6 -22.57 36.44 -1.89
C GLU A 6 -23.43 35.25 -2.34
N SER A 7 -22.79 34.25 -2.94
CA SER A 7 -23.45 33.02 -3.37
C SER A 7 -24.05 32.23 -2.19
N LEU A 8 -23.42 32.22 -1.02
CA LEU A 8 -23.98 31.62 0.18
C LEU A 8 -25.17 32.43 0.71
N LEU A 9 -25.02 33.74 0.86
CA LEU A 9 -26.08 34.62 1.36
C LEU A 9 -27.32 34.63 0.47
N ALA A 10 -27.16 34.42 -0.83
CA ALA A 10 -28.27 34.28 -1.78
C ALA A 10 -29.07 32.97 -1.62
N ARG A 11 -28.50 31.95 -0.99
CA ARG A 11 -29.17 30.67 -0.70
C ARG A 11 -29.89 30.65 0.64
N LEU A 12 -29.64 31.65 1.50
CA LEU A 12 -30.36 31.79 2.76
C LEU A 12 -31.77 32.36 2.53
N PRO A 13 -32.75 32.01 3.38
CA PRO A 13 -34.11 32.57 3.30
C PRO A 13 -34.09 34.10 3.23
N ALA A 14 -34.91 34.68 2.36
CA ALA A 14 -34.96 36.13 2.15
C ALA A 14 -35.44 36.89 3.40
N ASP A 15 -36.28 36.25 4.20
CA ASP A 15 -36.85 36.71 5.47
C ASP A 15 -35.96 36.42 6.69
N LEU A 16 -34.79 35.78 6.51
CA LEU A 16 -33.86 35.53 7.59
C LEU A 16 -33.48 36.85 8.30
N PRO A 17 -33.65 36.94 9.63
CA PRO A 17 -33.31 38.12 10.41
C PRO A 17 -31.92 38.66 10.09
N VAL A 18 -31.79 40.00 10.02
CA VAL A 18 -30.52 40.67 9.70
C VAL A 18 -29.40 40.23 10.66
N THR A 19 -29.72 40.04 11.93
CA THR A 19 -28.79 39.58 12.97
C THR A 19 -28.23 38.18 12.70
N GLU A 20 -29.04 37.26 12.19
CA GLU A 20 -28.65 35.88 11.82
C GLU A 20 -27.85 35.88 10.52
N ARG A 21 -28.29 36.64 9.52
CA ARG A 21 -27.54 36.85 8.27
C ARG A 21 -26.16 37.45 8.53
N ASP A 22 -26.06 38.40 9.46
CA ASP A 22 -24.79 38.98 9.90
C ASP A 22 -23.92 37.98 10.67
N ARG A 23 -24.52 37.05 11.42
CA ARG A 23 -23.80 35.96 12.09
C ARG A 23 -23.10 35.07 11.07
N VAL A 24 -23.80 34.66 10.00
CA VAL A 24 -23.22 33.88 8.89
C VAL A 24 -22.07 34.63 8.22
N ARG A 25 -22.23 35.95 7.98
CA ARG A 25 -21.14 36.78 7.43
C ARG A 25 -19.92 36.78 8.34
N ARG A 26 -20.10 36.97 9.66
CA ARG A 26 -19.00 36.93 10.63
C ARG A 26 -18.31 35.57 10.67
N ALA A 27 -19.08 34.48 10.61
CA ALA A 27 -18.55 33.11 10.57
C ALA A 27 -17.70 32.87 9.32
N TYR A 28 -18.18 33.32 8.16
CA TYR A 28 -17.42 33.25 6.90
C TYR A 28 -16.10 34.02 7.01
N ASP A 29 -16.15 35.28 7.45
CA ASP A 29 -14.96 36.11 7.55
C ASP A 29 -13.93 35.53 8.54
N PHE A 30 -14.42 34.91 9.62
CA PHE A 30 -13.56 34.23 10.58
C PHE A 30 -12.89 33.00 9.98
N ALA A 31 -13.67 32.10 9.36
CA ALA A 31 -13.14 30.91 8.70
C ALA A 31 -12.14 31.28 7.58
N ALA A 32 -12.49 32.28 6.74
CA ALA A 32 -11.64 32.75 5.65
C ALA A 32 -10.28 33.27 6.15
N ARG A 33 -10.27 34.01 7.27
CA ARG A 33 -9.02 34.47 7.90
C ARG A 33 -8.20 33.32 8.48
N ARG A 34 -8.84 32.34 9.11
CA ARG A 34 -8.15 31.22 9.75
C ARG A 34 -7.54 30.24 8.77
N HIS A 35 -8.23 29.99 7.66
CA HIS A 35 -7.76 29.13 6.58
C HIS A 35 -6.96 29.91 5.51
N ALA A 36 -6.55 31.15 5.80
CA ALA A 36 -5.77 31.95 4.86
C ALA A 36 -4.41 31.29 4.57
N GLY A 37 -4.09 31.13 3.29
CA GLY A 37 -2.86 30.45 2.85
C GLY A 37 -2.94 28.92 2.83
N GLN A 38 -4.04 28.32 3.32
CA GLN A 38 -4.27 26.87 3.23
C GLN A 38 -4.92 26.52 1.88
N CYS A 39 -4.50 25.40 1.29
CA CYS A 39 -5.04 24.87 0.04
C CYS A 39 -5.64 23.47 0.24
N ARG A 40 -6.70 23.17 -0.51
CA ARG A 40 -7.22 21.80 -0.70
C ARG A 40 -6.23 20.98 -1.53
N LYS A 41 -6.45 19.65 -1.56
CA LYS A 41 -5.71 18.75 -2.46
C LYS A 41 -5.96 19.03 -3.95
N SER A 42 -7.04 19.72 -4.30
CA SER A 42 -7.30 20.24 -5.65
C SER A 42 -6.42 21.43 -6.03
N GLY A 43 -5.81 22.11 -5.06
CA GLY A 43 -5.11 23.39 -5.25
C GLY A 43 -5.96 24.62 -4.90
N ASP A 44 -7.28 24.47 -4.75
CA ASP A 44 -8.19 25.57 -4.41
C ASP A 44 -7.95 26.08 -2.98
N PRO A 45 -8.25 27.37 -2.67
CA PRO A 45 -8.22 27.87 -1.30
C PRO A 45 -9.10 27.05 -0.37
N TYR A 46 -8.63 26.75 0.84
CA TYR A 46 -9.32 25.83 1.75
C TYR A 46 -10.74 26.27 2.11
N ILE A 47 -10.96 27.59 2.25
CA ILE A 47 -12.27 28.19 2.53
C ILE A 47 -13.39 27.76 1.56
N THR A 48 -13.04 27.33 0.35
CA THR A 48 -14.02 26.81 -0.62
C THR A 48 -14.81 25.62 -0.08
N HIS A 49 -14.20 24.77 0.75
CA HIS A 49 -14.84 23.61 1.33
C HIS A 49 -15.89 23.96 2.40
N PRO A 50 -15.56 24.70 3.49
CA PRO A 50 -16.55 25.11 4.48
C PRO A 50 -17.72 25.90 3.86
N VAL A 51 -17.44 26.75 2.86
CA VAL A 51 -18.49 27.47 2.12
C VAL A 51 -19.42 26.50 1.39
N ALA A 52 -18.88 25.50 0.69
CA ALA A 52 -19.70 24.55 -0.04
C ALA A 52 -20.56 23.70 0.91
N VAL A 53 -20.04 23.28 2.07
CA VAL A 53 -20.83 22.59 3.10
C VAL A 53 -21.94 23.49 3.63
N ALA A 54 -21.63 24.76 3.92
CA ALA A 54 -22.62 25.74 4.36
C ALA A 54 -23.72 26.01 3.31
N GLN A 55 -23.35 26.01 2.01
CA GLN A 55 -24.32 26.13 0.93
C GLN A 55 -25.24 24.93 0.84
N ILE A 56 -24.71 23.71 1.02
CA ILE A 56 -25.52 22.49 1.08
C ILE A 56 -26.48 22.57 2.27
N ALA A 57 -25.99 22.95 3.46
CA ALA A 57 -26.81 23.12 4.65
C ALA A 57 -27.94 24.14 4.45
N ALA A 58 -27.64 25.30 3.85
CA ALA A 58 -28.65 26.31 3.53
C ALA A 58 -29.69 25.79 2.52
N CYS A 59 -29.26 25.10 1.46
CA CYS A 59 -30.17 24.49 0.49
C CYS A 59 -31.05 23.38 1.09
N SER A 60 -30.56 22.69 2.13
CA SER A 60 -31.33 21.71 2.90
C SER A 60 -32.28 22.35 3.92
N GLY A 61 -32.37 23.68 3.98
CA GLY A 61 -33.27 24.40 4.89
C GLY A 61 -32.83 24.40 6.35
N LEU A 62 -31.53 24.16 6.62
CA LEU A 62 -30.99 24.22 7.97
C LEU A 62 -30.80 25.67 8.42
N ASP A 63 -30.89 25.90 9.72
CA ASP A 63 -30.84 27.24 10.31
C ASP A 63 -29.44 27.87 10.30
N ASP A 64 -29.38 29.14 10.69
CA ASP A 64 -28.15 29.93 10.69
C ASP A 64 -27.07 29.33 11.60
N VAL A 65 -27.46 28.69 12.70
CA VAL A 65 -26.56 27.98 13.63
C VAL A 65 -25.82 26.85 12.91
N VAL A 66 -26.54 25.96 12.21
CA VAL A 66 -25.89 24.86 11.47
C VAL A 66 -25.06 25.39 10.31
N VAL A 67 -25.54 26.42 9.61
CA VAL A 67 -24.76 27.07 8.53
C VAL A 67 -23.48 27.71 9.07
N CYS A 68 -23.52 28.35 10.24
CA CYS A 68 -22.34 28.88 10.90
C CYS A 68 -21.39 27.76 11.34
N ALA A 69 -21.90 26.68 11.94
CA ALA A 69 -21.09 25.53 12.31
C ALA A 69 -20.43 24.89 11.08
N ALA A 70 -21.13 24.79 9.94
CA ALA A 70 -20.57 24.31 8.68
C ALA A 70 -19.39 25.15 8.19
N LEU A 71 -19.46 26.48 8.33
CA LEU A 71 -18.34 27.37 8.00
C LEU A 71 -17.14 27.19 8.94
N LEU A 72 -17.38 26.75 10.17
CA LEU A 72 -16.40 26.72 11.25
C LEU A 72 -15.88 25.32 11.60
N HIS A 73 -16.44 24.26 11.03
CA HIS A 73 -16.24 22.88 11.51
C HIS A 73 -14.77 22.44 11.54
N ASP A 74 -13.98 22.82 10.54
CA ASP A 74 -12.54 22.48 10.47
C ASP A 74 -11.62 23.50 11.17
N VAL A 75 -12.15 24.60 11.70
CA VAL A 75 -11.30 25.71 12.16
C VAL A 75 -10.49 25.32 13.41
N ILE A 76 -11.05 24.48 14.28
CA ILE A 76 -10.33 23.99 15.47
C ILE A 76 -9.23 23.00 15.05
N GLU A 77 -9.57 22.03 14.21
CA GLU A 77 -8.66 20.94 13.83
C GLU A 77 -7.51 21.42 12.94
N ASP A 78 -7.78 22.28 11.96
CA ASP A 78 -6.80 22.65 10.93
C ASP A 78 -6.01 23.92 11.23
N THR A 79 -6.50 24.80 12.11
CA THR A 79 -5.93 26.16 12.28
C THR A 79 -5.41 26.45 13.68
N GLY A 80 -5.48 25.48 14.59
CA GLY A 80 -5.09 25.64 16.00
C GLY A 80 -6.02 26.58 16.77
N CYS A 81 -7.25 26.79 16.30
CA CYS A 81 -8.23 27.58 17.05
C CYS A 81 -8.69 26.83 18.29
N HIS A 82 -8.77 27.51 19.44
CA HIS A 82 -9.40 26.95 20.63
C HIS A 82 -10.91 27.18 20.60
N ALA A 83 -11.67 26.19 21.11
CA ALA A 83 -13.12 26.27 21.18
C ALA A 83 -13.64 27.42 22.07
N VAL A 84 -12.88 27.81 23.10
CA VAL A 84 -13.19 28.99 23.94
C VAL A 84 -13.40 30.24 23.08
N ARG A 85 -12.56 30.43 22.05
CA ARG A 85 -12.66 31.57 21.15
C ARG A 85 -13.89 31.49 20.23
N LEU A 86 -14.36 30.29 19.89
CA LEU A 86 -15.61 30.13 19.15
C LEU A 86 -16.80 30.49 20.05
N ARG A 87 -16.81 30.04 21.31
CA ARG A 87 -17.84 30.38 22.30
C ARG A 87 -17.97 31.89 22.48
N GLU A 88 -16.85 32.59 22.64
CA GLU A 88 -16.82 34.05 22.81
C GLU A 88 -17.38 34.80 21.59
N GLN A 89 -17.15 34.31 20.37
CA GLN A 89 -17.51 35.03 19.14
C GLN A 89 -18.88 34.66 18.57
N PHE A 90 -19.31 33.41 18.77
CA PHE A 90 -20.49 32.83 18.11
C PHE A 90 -21.51 32.25 19.09
N GLY A 91 -21.16 32.14 20.37
CA GLY A 91 -22.02 31.55 21.40
C GLY A 91 -21.76 30.05 21.60
N ASP A 92 -22.35 29.53 22.68
CA ASP A 92 -22.10 28.16 23.13
C ASP A 92 -22.66 27.10 22.18
N GLU A 93 -23.84 27.34 21.60
CA GLU A 93 -24.49 26.37 20.70
C GLU A 93 -23.64 26.02 19.46
N ILE A 94 -23.10 27.04 18.78
CA ILE A 94 -22.25 26.85 17.60
C ILE A 94 -20.93 26.18 17.99
N ALA A 95 -20.31 26.61 19.10
CA ALA A 95 -19.05 26.06 19.53
C ALA A 95 -19.16 24.58 19.93
N THR A 96 -20.20 24.23 20.68
CA THR A 96 -20.49 22.84 21.07
C THR A 96 -20.75 21.97 19.84
N MET A 97 -21.48 22.47 18.84
CA MET A 97 -21.68 21.74 17.58
C MET A 97 -20.38 21.46 16.84
N VAL A 98 -19.47 22.44 16.77
CA VAL A 98 -18.14 22.26 16.15
C VAL A 98 -17.27 21.28 16.95
N GLU A 99 -17.30 21.34 18.28
CA GLU A 99 -16.60 20.35 19.12
C GLU A 99 -17.13 18.93 18.92
N SER A 100 -18.45 18.75 18.86
CA SER A 100 -19.06 17.45 18.58
C SER A 100 -18.67 16.92 17.20
N MET A 101 -18.49 17.77 16.19
CA MET A 101 -18.00 17.34 14.88
C MET A 101 -16.60 16.69 14.97
N ILE A 102 -15.70 17.27 15.75
CA ILE A 102 -14.34 16.74 15.96
C ILE A 102 -14.40 15.43 16.74
N GLU A 103 -15.29 15.32 17.73
CA GLU A 103 -15.49 14.08 18.47
C GLU A 103 -15.95 12.93 17.56
N LEU A 104 -16.90 13.21 16.66
CA LEU A 104 -17.39 12.25 15.67
C LEU A 104 -16.31 11.79 14.67
N ASP A 105 -15.30 12.60 14.39
CA ASP A 105 -14.16 12.21 13.56
C ASP A 105 -13.17 11.30 14.28
N ARG A 106 -13.13 11.38 15.62
CA ARG A 106 -12.19 10.62 16.45
C ARG A 106 -12.76 9.30 16.93
N ASP A 107 -14.07 9.26 17.22
CA ASP A 107 -14.76 8.08 17.73
C ASP A 107 -16.13 7.91 17.05
N GLU A 108 -16.26 6.87 16.22
CA GLU A 108 -17.54 6.54 15.59
C GLU A 108 -18.61 6.12 16.60
N ALA A 109 -18.24 5.65 17.80
CA ALA A 109 -19.21 5.32 18.84
C ALA A 109 -19.99 6.56 19.32
N ALA A 110 -19.41 7.76 19.17
CA ALA A 110 -20.08 9.02 19.50
C ALA A 110 -21.30 9.29 18.61
N ILE A 111 -21.43 8.64 17.44
CA ILE A 111 -22.61 8.74 16.55
C ILE A 111 -23.89 8.31 17.28
N ALA A 112 -23.79 7.37 18.24
CA ALA A 112 -24.95 6.87 18.98
C ALA A 112 -25.53 7.91 19.95
N ALA A 113 -24.69 8.81 20.47
CA ALA A 113 -25.07 9.82 21.46
C ALA A 113 -25.25 11.22 20.88
N ALA A 114 -24.76 11.47 19.66
CA ALA A 114 -24.79 12.78 19.03
C ALA A 114 -26.20 13.21 18.60
N ALA A 115 -26.47 14.51 18.72
CA ALA A 115 -27.73 15.10 18.27
C ALA A 115 -27.88 15.05 16.74
N ASP A 116 -29.11 14.86 16.26
CA ASP A 116 -29.41 14.73 14.82
C ASP A 116 -28.92 15.92 13.98
N ARG A 117 -28.89 17.14 14.54
CA ARG A 117 -28.36 18.34 13.86
C ARG A 117 -26.86 18.24 13.59
N VAL A 118 -26.07 17.71 14.54
CA VAL A 118 -24.63 17.48 14.38
C VAL A 118 -24.39 16.39 13.34
N LEU A 119 -25.15 15.29 13.42
CA LEU A 119 -25.05 14.18 12.49
C LEU A 119 -25.46 14.56 11.07
N THR A 120 -26.47 15.43 10.93
CA THR A 120 -26.86 16.03 9.66
C THR A 120 -25.69 16.79 9.07
N LEU A 121 -25.07 17.71 9.82
CA LEU A 121 -23.89 18.44 9.35
C LEU A 121 -22.75 17.49 8.94
N LYS A 122 -22.53 16.40 9.69
CA LYS A 122 -21.52 15.38 9.37
C LYS A 122 -21.77 14.69 8.03
N VAL A 123 -23.03 14.37 7.74
CA VAL A 123 -23.43 13.79 6.45
C VAL A 123 -23.23 14.80 5.32
N LEU A 124 -23.55 16.08 5.52
CA LEU A 124 -23.38 17.12 4.50
C LEU A 124 -21.89 17.41 4.21
N ASP A 125 -21.05 17.42 5.24
CA ASP A 125 -19.59 17.45 5.07
C ASP A 125 -19.12 16.27 4.22
N ARG A 126 -19.56 15.05 4.56
CA ARG A 126 -19.22 13.86 3.78
C ARG A 126 -19.65 13.99 2.33
N LEU A 127 -20.84 14.54 2.05
CA LEU A 127 -21.32 14.75 0.68
C LEU A 127 -20.36 15.61 -0.13
N HIS A 128 -19.93 16.76 0.41
CA HIS A 128 -18.97 17.61 -0.28
C HIS A 128 -17.61 16.90 -0.48
N ASN A 129 -17.16 16.15 0.53
CA ASN A 129 -15.94 15.36 0.43
C ASN A 129 -16.02 14.27 -0.65
N MET A 130 -17.19 13.65 -0.85
CA MET A 130 -17.43 12.69 -1.92
C MET A 130 -17.47 13.36 -3.30
N ARG A 131 -18.12 14.53 -3.44
CA ARG A 131 -18.11 15.32 -4.69
C ARG A 131 -16.72 15.74 -5.15
N THR A 132 -15.79 15.91 -4.21
CA THR A 132 -14.39 16.30 -4.47
C THR A 132 -13.39 15.15 -4.30
N LEU A 133 -13.88 13.90 -4.20
CA LEU A 133 -13.07 12.72 -3.86
C LEU A 133 -11.93 12.45 -4.85
N ARG A 134 -12.10 12.87 -6.11
CA ARG A 134 -11.17 12.57 -7.21
C ARG A 134 -9.74 13.09 -7.03
N TYR A 135 -9.54 14.08 -6.16
CA TYR A 135 -8.24 14.67 -5.88
C TYR A 135 -7.43 13.90 -4.82
N LEU A 136 -8.00 12.85 -4.22
CA LEU A 136 -7.29 11.98 -3.28
C LEU A 136 -6.56 10.84 -3.99
N ASP A 137 -5.63 10.18 -3.29
CA ASP A 137 -5.03 8.93 -3.77
C ASP A 137 -6.09 7.82 -3.88
N GLU A 138 -5.98 6.94 -4.87
CA GLU A 138 -6.95 5.85 -5.14
C GLU A 138 -7.32 5.03 -3.89
N ASP A 139 -6.36 4.77 -3.01
CA ASP A 139 -6.59 4.03 -1.76
C ASP A 139 -7.55 4.76 -0.82
N LYS A 140 -7.34 6.07 -0.68
CA LYS A 140 -8.20 6.93 0.14
C LYS A 140 -9.56 7.05 -0.50
N GLN A 141 -9.63 7.07 -1.83
CA GLN A 141 -10.90 7.03 -2.54
C GLN A 141 -11.66 5.74 -2.25
N ARG A 142 -11.03 4.55 -2.36
CA ARG A 142 -11.66 3.28 -1.99
C ARG A 142 -12.13 3.27 -0.54
N LEU A 143 -11.26 3.66 0.39
CA LEU A 143 -11.56 3.67 1.82
C LEU A 143 -12.75 4.59 2.13
N LYS A 144 -12.71 5.84 1.64
CA LYS A 144 -13.80 6.80 1.86
C LYS A 144 -15.10 6.37 1.18
N SER A 145 -15.05 5.77 -0.01
CA SER A 145 -16.24 5.25 -0.68
C SER A 145 -16.87 4.08 0.09
N ARG A 146 -16.08 3.10 0.54
CA ARG A 146 -16.59 1.97 1.35
C ARG A 146 -17.22 2.46 2.65
N HIS A 147 -16.49 3.29 3.41
CA HIS A 147 -17.01 3.91 4.64
C HIS A 147 -18.29 4.72 4.40
N THR A 148 -18.38 5.41 3.26
CA THR A 148 -19.58 6.16 2.90
C THR A 148 -20.78 5.23 2.71
N LEU A 149 -20.60 4.10 2.02
CA LEU A 149 -21.66 3.12 1.81
C LEU A 149 -22.06 2.41 3.11
N GLU A 150 -21.09 2.06 3.94
CA GLU A 150 -21.29 1.29 5.18
C GLU A 150 -21.89 2.13 6.32
N SER A 151 -21.47 3.39 6.46
CA SER A 151 -21.82 4.22 7.62
C SER A 151 -22.65 5.46 7.26
N MET A 152 -22.21 6.22 6.25
CA MET A 152 -22.77 7.56 5.99
C MET A 152 -24.09 7.51 5.21
N VAL A 153 -24.23 6.57 4.27
CA VAL A 153 -25.46 6.34 3.50
C VAL A 153 -26.60 5.87 4.42
N PRO A 154 -26.42 4.87 5.30
CA PRO A 154 -27.44 4.49 6.29
C PRO A 154 -27.78 5.63 7.24
N LEU A 155 -26.78 6.39 7.70
CA LEU A 155 -26.99 7.55 8.58
C LEU A 155 -27.85 8.62 7.89
N ALA A 156 -27.56 8.95 6.63
CA ALA A 156 -28.36 9.89 5.85
C ALA A 156 -29.83 9.43 5.72
N ARG A 157 -30.06 8.12 5.49
CA ARG A 157 -31.43 7.57 5.46
C ARG A 157 -32.14 7.68 6.80
N ARG A 158 -31.43 7.38 7.90
CA ARG A 158 -31.95 7.50 9.26
C ARG A 158 -32.42 8.92 9.57
N LEU A 159 -31.67 9.91 9.09
CA LEU A 159 -31.96 11.34 9.25
C LEU A 159 -33.00 11.88 8.25
N GLY A 160 -33.55 11.03 7.37
CA GLY A 160 -34.53 11.44 6.36
C GLY A 160 -33.96 12.19 5.16
N LEU A 161 -32.64 12.26 5.02
CA LEU A 161 -31.93 12.93 3.92
C LEU A 161 -31.83 12.01 2.69
N ARG A 162 -32.98 11.72 2.07
CA ARG A 162 -33.09 10.74 0.96
C ARG A 162 -32.21 11.09 -0.24
N ASP A 163 -32.34 12.31 -0.76
CA ASP A 163 -31.58 12.76 -1.93
C ASP A 163 -30.06 12.73 -1.67
N VAL A 164 -29.64 13.14 -0.47
CA VAL A 164 -28.23 13.09 -0.06
C VAL A 164 -27.74 11.65 0.05
N SER A 165 -28.55 10.75 0.59
CA SER A 165 -28.22 9.33 0.70
C SER A 165 -28.02 8.69 -0.67
N GLU A 166 -28.91 8.98 -1.62
CA GLU A 166 -28.84 8.47 -3.00
C GLU A 166 -27.60 9.01 -3.72
N GLU A 167 -27.31 10.30 -3.59
CA GLU A 167 -26.12 10.90 -4.18
C GLU A 167 -24.82 10.33 -3.60
N LEU A 168 -24.74 10.20 -2.26
CA LEU A 168 -23.59 9.58 -1.59
C LEU A 168 -23.35 8.14 -2.10
N ALA A 169 -24.43 7.36 -2.24
CA ALA A 169 -24.35 5.99 -2.72
C ALA A 169 -23.88 5.93 -4.18
N SER A 170 -24.45 6.77 -5.05
CA SER A 170 -24.06 6.86 -6.46
C SER A 170 -22.58 7.21 -6.62
N ILE A 171 -22.11 8.28 -5.99
CA ILE A 171 -20.71 8.70 -6.09
C ILE A 171 -19.77 7.60 -5.56
N ALA A 172 -20.12 6.97 -4.44
CA ALA A 172 -19.28 5.92 -3.85
C ALA A 172 -19.18 4.68 -4.74
N LEU A 173 -20.30 4.21 -5.30
CA LEU A 173 -20.36 3.05 -6.19
C LEU A 173 -19.62 3.33 -7.50
N ASP A 174 -19.89 4.47 -8.14
CA ASP A 174 -19.21 4.89 -9.37
C ASP A 174 -17.70 4.97 -9.16
N ARG A 175 -17.27 5.47 -8.00
CA ARG A 175 -15.84 5.55 -7.68
C ARG A 175 -15.22 4.18 -7.48
N LEU A 176 -15.89 3.25 -6.81
CA LEU A 176 -15.38 1.90 -6.62
C LEU A 176 -15.31 1.13 -7.94
N ALA A 177 -16.29 1.32 -8.83
CA ALA A 177 -16.33 0.68 -10.14
C ALA A 177 -15.28 1.23 -11.12
N SER A 178 -14.97 2.53 -11.03
CA SER A 178 -13.97 3.17 -11.92
C SER A 178 -12.53 2.95 -11.53
N LEU A 179 -12.26 2.53 -10.29
CA LEU A 179 -10.91 2.25 -9.82
C LEU A 179 -10.50 0.83 -10.25
N PRO A 180 -9.38 0.67 -10.98
CA PRO A 180 -8.97 -0.64 -11.52
C PRO A 180 -8.91 -1.68 -10.40
N GLU A 181 -9.49 -2.87 -10.58
CA GLU A 181 -9.32 -4.00 -9.65
C GLU A 181 -7.85 -4.07 -9.20
N ASP A 182 -7.62 -4.10 -7.88
CA ASP A 182 -6.27 -4.06 -7.33
C ASP A 182 -5.47 -5.25 -7.89
N ALA A 183 -4.70 -5.04 -8.96
CA ALA A 183 -3.47 -5.76 -9.19
C ALA A 183 -2.38 -4.84 -8.64
N PRO A 184 -2.01 -4.95 -7.34
CA PRO A 184 -0.99 -4.11 -6.74
C PRO A 184 0.22 -3.98 -7.67
N ALA A 185 0.86 -2.82 -7.69
CA ALA A 185 2.19 -2.68 -8.30
C ALA A 185 3.15 -3.79 -7.82
N GLY A 186 2.95 -4.28 -6.59
CA GLY A 186 3.62 -5.46 -6.04
C GLY A 186 3.31 -6.78 -6.76
N HIS A 187 2.12 -7.01 -7.30
CA HIS A 187 1.81 -8.22 -8.09
C HIS A 187 2.66 -8.30 -9.35
N ARG A 188 2.77 -7.19 -10.10
CA ARG A 188 3.62 -7.13 -11.30
C ARG A 188 5.11 -7.25 -10.94
N ALA A 189 5.53 -6.56 -9.89
CA ALA A 189 6.92 -6.62 -9.41
C ALA A 189 7.30 -8.01 -8.88
N LEU A 190 6.40 -8.69 -8.17
CA LEU A 190 6.57 -10.07 -7.71
C LEU A 190 6.51 -11.07 -8.85
N ALA A 191 5.62 -10.90 -9.82
CA ALA A 191 5.56 -11.77 -10.99
C ALA A 191 6.86 -11.69 -11.81
N LEU A 192 7.41 -10.49 -11.98
CA LEU A 192 8.73 -10.27 -12.59
C LEU A 192 9.87 -10.85 -11.73
N GLY A 193 9.85 -10.61 -10.42
CA GLY A 193 10.86 -11.15 -9.49
C GLY A 193 10.84 -12.68 -9.40
N ALA A 194 9.67 -13.31 -9.47
CA ALA A 194 9.49 -14.75 -9.44
C ALA A 194 10.15 -15.46 -10.63
N LEU A 195 10.46 -14.75 -11.72
CA LEU A 195 11.27 -15.29 -12.82
C LEU A 195 12.67 -15.74 -12.35
N LEU A 196 13.19 -15.17 -11.26
CA LEU A 196 14.44 -15.58 -10.65
C LEU A 196 14.36 -16.98 -10.00
N LEU A 197 13.17 -17.42 -9.59
CA LEU A 197 12.95 -18.73 -8.98
C LEU A 197 12.97 -19.86 -10.03
N PRO A 198 13.27 -21.12 -9.63
CA PRO A 198 13.13 -22.30 -10.48
C PRO A 198 11.69 -22.46 -10.98
N PRO A 199 11.45 -22.85 -12.26
CA PRO A 199 10.10 -22.97 -12.84
C PRO A 199 9.12 -23.76 -12.00
N ALA A 200 9.55 -24.90 -11.43
CA ALA A 200 8.75 -25.77 -10.59
C ALA A 200 8.28 -25.12 -9.27
N ALA A 201 8.95 -24.06 -8.82
CA ALA A 201 8.64 -23.35 -7.57
C ALA A 201 7.88 -22.03 -7.79
N ARG A 202 7.86 -21.49 -9.01
CA ARG A 202 7.31 -20.16 -9.31
C ARG A 202 5.84 -20.04 -8.93
N ALA A 203 5.01 -20.97 -9.40
CA ALA A 203 3.56 -20.89 -9.20
C ALA A 203 3.19 -20.96 -7.71
N ARG A 204 3.79 -21.90 -6.97
CA ARG A 204 3.54 -22.07 -5.54
C ARG A 204 3.93 -20.84 -4.72
N TYR A 205 5.16 -20.35 -4.88
CA TYR A 205 5.63 -19.19 -4.10
C TYR A 205 4.92 -17.90 -4.50
N LEU A 206 4.57 -17.74 -5.78
CA LEU A 206 3.79 -16.58 -6.21
C LEU A 206 2.42 -16.56 -5.53
N ASP A 207 1.71 -17.70 -5.53
CA ASP A 207 0.40 -17.81 -4.88
C ASP A 207 0.49 -17.52 -3.37
N GLU A 208 1.49 -18.09 -2.69
CA GLU A 208 1.76 -17.87 -1.27
C GLU A 208 2.04 -16.39 -0.95
N TRP A 209 2.91 -15.73 -1.72
CA TRP A 209 3.23 -14.32 -1.53
C TRP A 209 2.09 -13.37 -1.88
N LEU A 210 1.31 -13.68 -2.90
CA LEU A 210 0.13 -12.91 -3.25
C LEU A 210 -0.94 -13.01 -2.15
N GLY A 211 -1.12 -14.21 -1.56
CA GLY A 211 -1.94 -14.43 -0.39
C GLY A 211 -1.48 -13.60 0.82
N GLU A 212 -0.18 -13.61 1.12
CA GLU A 212 0.39 -12.81 2.22
C GLU A 212 0.26 -11.30 1.99
N ILE A 213 0.46 -10.81 0.75
CA ILE A 213 0.24 -9.39 0.41
C ILE A 213 -1.23 -9.00 0.58
N GLY A 214 -2.16 -9.88 0.17
CA GLY A 214 -3.59 -9.67 0.31
C GLY A 214 -4.02 -9.58 1.78
N ALA A 215 -3.35 -10.29 2.67
CA ALA A 215 -3.62 -10.28 4.10
C ALA A 215 -3.11 -9.01 4.84
N LEU A 216 -2.26 -8.20 4.21
CA LEU A 216 -1.66 -7.03 4.86
C LEU A 216 -2.58 -5.79 4.84
N PRO A 217 -2.78 -5.12 5.99
CA PRO A 217 -3.83 -4.09 6.13
C PRO A 217 -3.51 -2.75 5.45
N SER A 218 -2.23 -2.41 5.21
CA SER A 218 -1.86 -1.08 4.69
C SER A 218 -0.99 -1.11 3.44
N ARG A 219 -1.10 -0.09 2.57
CA ARG A 219 -0.23 0.08 1.39
C ARG A 219 1.26 0.13 1.76
N ARG A 220 1.62 0.78 2.88
CA ARG A 220 3.02 0.84 3.35
C ARG A 220 3.51 -0.55 3.77
N ALA A 221 2.70 -1.34 4.48
CA ALA A 221 3.05 -2.70 4.85
C ALA A 221 3.18 -3.58 3.59
N ARG A 222 2.25 -3.48 2.65
CA ARG A 222 2.31 -4.19 1.36
C ARG A 222 3.57 -3.81 0.56
N ALA A 223 3.91 -2.53 0.49
CA ALA A 223 5.10 -2.04 -0.21
C ALA A 223 6.40 -2.51 0.46
N HIS A 224 6.49 -2.42 1.79
CA HIS A 224 7.64 -2.88 2.55
C HIS A 224 7.84 -4.40 2.43
N PHE A 225 6.75 -5.16 2.54
CA PHE A 225 6.77 -6.61 2.37
C PHE A 225 7.18 -7.02 0.95
N THR A 226 6.60 -6.37 -0.07
CA THR A 226 6.98 -6.57 -1.49
C THR A 226 8.47 -6.30 -1.70
N LEU A 227 8.99 -5.19 -1.17
CA LEU A 227 10.41 -4.83 -1.28
C LEU A 227 11.31 -5.87 -0.60
N ARG A 228 10.94 -6.31 0.61
CA ARG A 228 11.67 -7.35 1.35
C ARG A 228 11.67 -8.68 0.60
N LEU A 229 10.55 -9.09 -0.01
CA LEU A 229 10.47 -10.28 -0.84
C LEU A 229 11.41 -10.17 -2.05
N ILE A 230 11.32 -9.08 -2.82
CA ILE A 230 12.18 -8.88 -4.00
C ILE A 230 13.66 -8.93 -3.63
N LEU A 231 14.06 -8.30 -2.52
CA LEU A 231 15.44 -8.34 -2.02
C LEU A 231 15.87 -9.74 -1.55
N GLY A 232 14.94 -10.56 -1.04
CA GLY A 232 15.20 -11.92 -0.58
C GLY A 232 15.17 -13.00 -1.68
N MET A 233 14.55 -12.73 -2.83
CA MET A 233 14.38 -13.68 -3.93
C MET A 233 15.69 -14.29 -4.46
N PRO A 234 16.81 -13.56 -4.59
CA PRO A 234 18.07 -14.16 -5.01
C PRO A 234 18.57 -15.25 -4.04
N ALA A 235 18.52 -14.99 -2.74
CA ALA A 235 18.94 -15.95 -1.71
C ALA A 235 18.00 -17.16 -1.65
N LEU A 236 16.69 -16.93 -1.79
CA LEU A 236 15.71 -18.02 -1.87
C LEU A 236 15.91 -18.86 -3.13
N SER A 237 16.14 -18.24 -4.29
CA SER A 237 16.42 -18.96 -5.54
C SER A 237 17.65 -19.87 -5.41
N LEU A 238 18.73 -19.37 -4.81
CA LEU A 238 19.93 -20.17 -4.53
C LEU A 238 19.62 -21.34 -3.58
N THR A 239 18.77 -21.11 -2.59
CA THR A 239 18.36 -22.16 -1.62
C THR A 239 17.51 -23.24 -2.29
N LEU A 240 16.55 -22.85 -3.13
CA LEU A 240 15.68 -23.77 -3.87
C LEU A 240 16.40 -24.53 -4.99
N ARG A 241 17.53 -23.99 -5.48
CA ARG A 241 18.40 -24.65 -6.47
C ARG A 241 19.45 -25.54 -5.82
N ARG A 242 19.63 -25.50 -4.49
CA ARG A 242 20.52 -26.43 -3.80
C ARG A 242 19.88 -27.81 -3.78
N PRO A 243 20.53 -28.85 -4.36
CA PRO A 243 20.05 -30.21 -4.21
C PRO A 243 20.05 -30.58 -2.73
N ALA A 244 18.93 -31.12 -2.24
CA ALA A 244 18.81 -31.63 -0.88
C ALA A 244 19.88 -32.72 -0.67
N HIS A 245 20.81 -32.44 0.24
CA HIS A 245 21.79 -33.35 0.86
C HIS A 245 22.03 -34.72 0.17
N GLU A 246 23.00 -34.76 -0.75
CA GLU A 246 24.10 -35.72 -0.61
C GLU A 246 25.38 -34.91 -0.40
N THR A 247 26.08 -35.16 0.70
CA THR A 247 27.20 -34.37 1.19
C THR A 247 28.30 -34.24 0.13
N LEU A 248 28.47 -33.01 -0.37
CA LEU A 248 29.54 -32.61 -1.29
C LEU A 248 30.92 -33.09 -0.79
N THR A 249 31.10 -33.10 0.52
CA THR A 249 32.29 -33.59 1.24
C THR A 249 32.57 -35.07 1.00
N HIS A 250 31.56 -35.94 0.97
CA HIS A 250 31.76 -37.38 0.75
C HIS A 250 32.14 -37.68 -0.70
N ARG A 251 31.50 -37.00 -1.67
CA ARG A 251 31.81 -37.15 -3.10
C ARG A 251 33.17 -36.55 -3.46
N LEU A 252 33.53 -35.38 -2.92
CA LEU A 252 34.86 -34.79 -3.07
C LEU A 252 35.94 -35.63 -2.41
N LEU A 253 35.70 -36.18 -1.21
CA LEU A 253 36.66 -37.04 -0.54
C LEU A 253 36.86 -38.36 -1.29
N VAL A 254 35.80 -38.99 -1.81
CA VAL A 254 35.93 -40.20 -2.64
C VAL A 254 36.66 -39.91 -3.95
N ALA A 255 36.33 -38.80 -4.63
CA ALA A 255 37.02 -38.38 -5.85
C ALA A 255 38.49 -38.04 -5.60
N LEU A 256 38.79 -37.32 -4.52
CA LEU A 256 40.16 -36.95 -4.14
C LEU A 256 40.99 -38.18 -3.75
N ARG A 257 40.39 -39.13 -3.02
CA ARG A 257 41.03 -40.40 -2.62
C ARG A 257 41.25 -41.34 -3.81
N TRP A 258 40.38 -41.27 -4.82
CA TRP A 258 40.55 -41.99 -6.08
C TRP A 258 41.67 -41.37 -6.93
N ILE A 259 41.68 -40.03 -7.10
CA ILE A 259 42.71 -39.28 -7.84
C ILE A 259 44.10 -39.45 -7.19
N LEU A 260 44.18 -39.43 -5.85
CA LEU A 260 45.44 -39.63 -5.13
C LEU A 260 45.97 -41.08 -5.18
N ARG A 261 45.11 -42.06 -5.48
CA ARG A 261 45.48 -43.47 -5.64
C ARG A 261 45.81 -43.88 -7.08
N THR A 262 45.50 -43.03 -8.06
CA THR A 262 45.76 -43.35 -9.47
C THR A 262 47.16 -42.90 -9.88
N ASP A 263 47.91 -43.79 -10.53
CA ASP A 263 49.23 -43.48 -11.04
C ASP A 263 49.12 -42.62 -12.32
N LEU A 264 49.29 -41.31 -12.15
CA LEU A 264 49.05 -40.28 -13.16
C LEU A 264 50.07 -40.29 -14.32
N ARG A 265 51.11 -41.14 -14.28
CA ARG A 265 52.05 -41.33 -15.40
C ARG A 265 51.42 -41.95 -16.65
N THR A 266 50.23 -42.55 -16.55
CA THR A 266 49.54 -43.19 -17.69
C THR A 266 48.62 -42.24 -18.49
N TRP A 267 48.47 -40.98 -18.06
CA TRP A 267 47.48 -40.06 -18.64
C TRP A 267 48.02 -39.10 -19.70
N THR A 268 49.22 -39.34 -20.24
CA THR A 268 49.92 -38.37 -21.09
C THR A 268 49.53 -38.31 -22.57
N PRO A 269 48.61 -39.14 -23.13
CA PRO A 269 48.03 -38.83 -24.45
C PRO A 269 46.53 -38.50 -24.42
N LEU A 270 45.82 -38.57 -23.29
CA LEU A 270 44.36 -38.36 -23.25
C LEU A 270 43.93 -36.96 -22.75
N VAL A 271 44.73 -35.93 -23.02
CA VAL A 271 44.49 -34.55 -22.53
C VAL A 271 43.49 -33.76 -23.39
N LEU A 272 42.91 -34.33 -24.46
CA LEU A 272 41.96 -33.60 -25.29
C LEU A 272 40.47 -33.85 -25.04
N LEU A 273 40.05 -34.77 -24.17
CA LEU A 273 38.61 -34.95 -23.88
C LEU A 273 38.41 -35.73 -22.58
N VAL A 274 38.59 -35.08 -21.43
CA VAL A 274 37.88 -35.50 -20.21
C VAL A 274 36.90 -34.39 -19.86
N GLY A 275 35.80 -34.36 -20.60
CA GLY A 275 34.62 -33.60 -20.24
C GLY A 275 33.85 -34.37 -19.17
N TRP A 276 33.42 -33.70 -18.12
CA TRP A 276 32.38 -34.25 -17.25
C TRP A 276 31.09 -34.37 -18.06
N VAL A 277 30.62 -35.59 -18.28
CA VAL A 277 29.30 -35.85 -18.83
C VAL A 277 28.33 -35.93 -17.66
N VAL A 278 27.59 -34.84 -17.40
CA VAL A 278 26.38 -34.92 -16.57
C VAL A 278 25.24 -35.30 -17.48
N VAL A 279 24.87 -36.57 -17.47
CA VAL A 279 23.63 -37.03 -18.12
C VAL A 279 22.49 -36.81 -17.13
N GLU A 280 21.68 -35.78 -17.34
CA GLU A 280 20.39 -35.67 -16.68
C GLU A 280 19.39 -36.55 -17.44
N THR A 281 19.22 -37.79 -17.00
CA THR A 281 18.14 -38.65 -17.50
C THR A 281 16.83 -38.22 -16.85
N SER A 282 15.93 -37.60 -17.60
CA SER A 282 14.51 -37.59 -17.21
C SER A 282 14.02 -39.05 -17.21
N ARG A 283 13.21 -39.42 -16.22
CA ARG A 283 12.92 -40.83 -15.90
C ARG A 283 12.13 -41.63 -16.96
N THR A 284 11.93 -41.16 -18.20
CA THR A 284 11.17 -41.93 -19.19
C THR A 284 11.57 -41.83 -20.69
N SER A 285 12.66 -41.17 -21.10
CA SER A 285 13.19 -41.32 -22.49
C SER A 285 14.60 -40.76 -22.65
N LEU A 286 15.45 -41.46 -23.41
CA LEU A 286 16.85 -41.10 -23.73
C LEU A 286 17.01 -39.97 -24.76
N VAL A 287 15.91 -39.46 -25.33
CA VAL A 287 15.94 -38.57 -26.52
C VAL A 287 16.13 -37.08 -26.18
N ASP A 288 15.90 -36.65 -24.93
CA ASP A 288 15.93 -35.23 -24.52
C ASP A 288 17.15 -34.81 -23.67
N ALA A 289 18.26 -35.57 -23.71
CA ALA A 289 19.43 -35.27 -22.89
C ALA A 289 20.23 -34.06 -23.44
N THR A 290 20.19 -32.92 -22.75
CA THR A 290 21.08 -31.77 -23.01
C THR A 290 22.44 -31.94 -22.32
N VAL A 291 23.52 -31.95 -23.09
CA VAL A 291 24.91 -32.07 -22.61
C VAL A 291 25.56 -30.69 -22.48
N THR A 292 26.07 -30.34 -21.29
CA THR A 292 26.89 -29.13 -21.09
C THR A 292 28.30 -29.52 -20.65
N LEU A 293 29.31 -29.07 -21.39
CA LEU A 293 30.73 -29.41 -21.18
C LEU A 293 31.45 -28.28 -20.41
N ILE A 294 32.13 -28.60 -19.30
CA ILE A 294 33.00 -27.66 -18.57
C ILE A 294 34.41 -28.26 -18.50
N THR A 295 35.42 -27.50 -18.95
CA THR A 295 36.84 -27.90 -18.95
C THR A 295 37.59 -27.35 -17.74
N VAL A 296 38.47 -28.15 -17.13
CA VAL A 296 39.31 -27.75 -15.98
C VAL A 296 40.72 -27.37 -16.47
N PRO A 297 41.30 -26.21 -16.08
CA PRO A 297 42.59 -25.75 -16.59
C PRO A 297 43.81 -26.56 -16.06
N PRO A 298 44.92 -26.62 -16.82
CA PRO A 298 46.16 -27.38 -16.51
C PRO A 298 46.91 -27.00 -15.22
N VAL A 299 46.47 -25.97 -14.49
CA VAL A 299 47.17 -25.40 -13.32
C VAL A 299 47.15 -26.34 -12.11
N LEU A 300 46.30 -27.38 -12.11
CA LEU A 300 46.18 -28.33 -11.00
C LEU A 300 47.31 -29.37 -10.94
N HIS A 301 48.08 -29.61 -12.01
CA HIS A 301 49.11 -30.65 -11.99
C HIS A 301 50.25 -30.32 -11.02
N ALA A 302 50.77 -29.08 -11.04
CA ALA A 302 51.84 -28.65 -10.15
C ALA A 302 51.43 -28.64 -8.66
N GLY A 303 50.14 -28.37 -8.40
CA GLY A 303 49.58 -28.38 -7.04
C GLY A 303 49.51 -29.80 -6.46
N VAL A 304 49.09 -30.78 -7.26
CA VAL A 304 48.96 -32.18 -6.84
C VAL A 304 50.33 -32.81 -6.57
N THR A 305 51.33 -32.55 -7.41
CA THR A 305 52.70 -33.08 -7.23
C THR A 305 53.37 -32.55 -5.95
N ARG A 306 53.15 -31.26 -5.63
CA ARG A 306 53.59 -30.66 -4.36
C ARG A 306 52.89 -31.27 -3.14
N LEU A 307 51.61 -31.61 -3.26
CA LEU A 307 50.86 -32.21 -2.16
C LEU A 307 51.33 -33.63 -1.86
N ARG A 308 51.63 -34.42 -2.89
CA ARG A 308 52.07 -35.82 -2.77
C ARG A 308 53.44 -35.94 -2.10
N THR A 309 54.37 -35.05 -2.44
CA THR A 309 55.68 -34.92 -1.77
C THR A 309 55.55 -34.45 -0.32
N LYS A 310 54.64 -33.52 -0.03
CA LYS A 310 54.42 -33.03 1.34
C LYS A 310 53.76 -34.05 2.28
N LEU A 311 53.07 -35.05 1.70
CA LEU A 311 52.36 -36.11 2.43
C LEU A 311 53.18 -37.41 2.56
N GLY A 312 54.43 -37.44 2.10
CA GLY A 312 55.34 -38.59 2.29
C GLY A 312 54.92 -39.86 1.54
N ILE A 313 54.18 -39.71 0.43
CA ILE A 313 53.79 -40.83 -0.42
C ILE A 313 54.93 -41.07 -1.42
N ASP A 314 55.99 -41.75 -0.96
CA ASP A 314 57.11 -42.22 -1.80
C ASP A 314 56.74 -43.53 -2.51
N ASP A 315 57.06 -43.63 -3.80
CA ASP A 315 56.83 -44.80 -4.67
C ASP A 315 57.82 -45.96 -4.39
N SER A 316 58.14 -46.26 -3.12
CA SER A 316 59.20 -47.23 -2.78
C SER A 316 58.73 -48.67 -2.56
N ASP A 317 57.69 -49.15 -3.24
CA ASP A 317 57.27 -50.57 -3.13
C ASP A 317 56.84 -51.23 -4.45
N GLN A 318 57.42 -50.78 -5.57
CA GLN A 318 57.42 -51.56 -6.80
C GLN A 318 58.86 -51.77 -7.28
N THR A 319 59.52 -52.79 -6.73
CA THR A 319 60.42 -53.70 -7.46
C THR A 319 60.84 -54.85 -6.55
N SER A 320 60.01 -55.87 -6.36
CA SER A 320 60.46 -57.27 -6.39
C SER A 320 59.30 -58.27 -6.43
N SER A 321 59.28 -59.05 -7.52
CA SER A 321 58.53 -60.29 -7.79
C SER A 321 57.08 -60.16 -8.24
#